data_AF-A0A9X3M5X5-F1
#
_entry.id   AF-A0A9X3M5X5-F1
#
_cell.length_a   1.000
_cell.length_b   1.000
_cell.length_c   1.000
_cell.angle_alpha   90.00
_cell.angle_beta   90.00
_cell.angle_gamma   90.00
#
_symmetry.space_group_name_H-M   'P 1'
#
loop_
_entity.id
_entity.type
_entity.pdbx_description
1 polymer ?
#
loop_
_entity_poly.entity_id
_entity_poly.type
_entity_poly.pdbx_seq_one_letter_code
_entity_poly.pdbx_strand_id
1 'polypeptide(L)'
;MKRLIIGSMPEASASQNQQRTQKPTQHQQSRQRQRVNQQRHLKVVFSTGVQPDKWFRRFDERTPGWKVASAGTDDPLAYVRAGQADVALVRLPAEGYERPADMHEVALYEEQTGVAAPKDHPAKVMEAIDYSELVDEKLMYVTPANGWDDIAALREALQVVAANVGIAIAPRPLLRGINQGGVVHRDLFGIDATTCPRTRVALMWRVESDNDVIQDFVGICKGRTAGSSRQAASRGRGGVNKKAGRVQKTAKKKAVRTAKRR
;
A
#
# COMPACT_ATOMS: atom_id res chain seq x y z
N MET A 1 25.32 83.12 -50.13
CA MET A 1 26.79 83.20 -50.07
C MET A 1 27.32 82.11 -49.13
N LYS A 2 28.27 81.31 -49.64
CA LYS A 2 29.22 80.40 -48.94
C LYS A 2 28.60 79.21 -48.16
N ARG A 3 29.14 77.99 -48.17
CA ARG A 3 29.97 77.20 -49.10
C ARG A 3 29.91 75.76 -48.53
N LEU A 4 29.91 74.78 -49.43
CA LEU A 4 29.91 73.33 -49.23
C LEU A 4 31.20 72.83 -48.52
N ILE A 5 31.12 71.84 -47.62
CA ILE A 5 32.12 70.75 -47.48
C ILE A 5 31.40 69.44 -47.10
N ILE A 6 31.66 68.41 -47.90
CA ILE A 6 31.26 67.00 -47.76
C ILE A 6 32.38 66.25 -47.02
N GLY A 7 32.06 65.24 -46.20
CA GLY A 7 33.07 64.27 -45.77
C GLY A 7 32.65 63.22 -44.74
N SER A 8 32.36 62.01 -45.24
CA SER A 8 32.68 60.68 -44.68
C SER A 8 31.92 60.11 -43.46
N MET A 9 31.22 58.98 -43.68
CA MET A 9 31.01 57.92 -42.69
C MET A 9 32.31 57.13 -42.46
N PRO A 10 32.42 56.34 -41.36
CA PRO A 10 32.14 54.91 -41.53
C PRO A 10 31.34 54.24 -40.38
N GLU A 11 31.03 52.98 -40.67
CA GLU A 11 30.24 51.94 -40.03
C GLU A 11 30.42 51.58 -38.53
N ALA A 12 29.32 51.00 -38.02
CA ALA A 12 29.18 49.85 -37.12
C ALA A 12 29.55 49.96 -35.62
N SER A 13 28.54 49.71 -34.77
CA SER A 13 28.63 48.63 -33.77
C SER A 13 27.24 48.28 -33.22
N ALA A 14 26.78 47.09 -33.60
CA ALA A 14 25.66 46.40 -32.96
C ALA A 14 26.03 46.07 -31.50
N SER A 15 25.36 46.72 -30.56
CA SER A 15 25.50 46.40 -29.14
C SER A 15 24.75 45.08 -28.85
N GLN A 16 25.50 43.98 -28.87
CA GLN A 16 25.06 42.69 -28.35
C GLN A 16 24.73 42.83 -26.86
N ASN A 17 23.44 42.73 -26.52
CA ASN A 17 22.97 42.63 -25.16
C ASN A 17 23.32 41.23 -24.61
N GLN A 18 24.53 41.08 -24.09
CA GLN A 18 24.96 39.88 -23.37
C GLN A 18 24.23 39.84 -22.02
N GLN A 19 23.11 39.12 -21.98
CA GLN A 19 22.49 38.68 -20.72
C GLN A 19 23.48 37.79 -19.98
N ARG A 20 24.19 38.42 -19.04
CA ARG A 20 25.07 37.78 -18.07
C ARG A 20 24.22 36.86 -17.19
N THR A 21 24.19 35.57 -17.50
CA THR A 21 23.64 34.54 -16.61
C THR A 21 24.52 34.48 -15.37
N GLN A 22 24.15 35.24 -14.34
CA GLN A 22 24.84 35.19 -13.05
C GLN A 22 24.69 33.77 -12.48
N LYS A 23 25.82 33.08 -12.30
CA LYS A 23 25.85 31.79 -11.62
C LYS A 23 25.29 31.97 -10.20
N PRO A 24 24.36 31.12 -9.74
CA PRO A 24 23.76 31.26 -8.43
C PRO A 24 24.82 31.20 -7.34
N THR A 25 24.77 32.16 -6.42
CA THR A 25 25.69 32.31 -5.29
C THR A 25 25.75 31.04 -4.43
N GLN A 26 26.88 30.73 -3.77
CA GLN A 26 27.02 29.58 -2.84
C GLN A 26 25.89 29.51 -1.79
N HIS A 27 25.35 30.66 -1.38
CA HIS A 27 24.21 30.76 -0.45
C HIS A 27 22.86 30.35 -1.07
N GLN A 28 22.67 30.58 -2.38
CA GLN A 28 21.50 30.11 -3.13
C GLN A 28 21.63 28.61 -3.44
N GLN A 29 22.83 28.14 -3.79
CA GLN A 29 23.09 26.72 -4.03
C GLN A 29 22.95 25.87 -2.75
N SER A 30 23.33 26.40 -1.58
CA SER A 30 23.14 25.74 -0.28
C SER A 30 21.67 25.70 0.17
N ARG A 31 20.90 26.78 -0.03
CA ARG A 31 19.44 26.77 0.21
C ARG A 31 18.69 25.84 -0.76
N GLN A 32 19.14 25.76 -2.02
CA GLN A 32 18.57 24.86 -3.02
C GLN A 32 18.92 23.40 -2.71
N ARG A 33 20.13 23.10 -2.21
CA ARG A 33 20.50 21.78 -1.67
C ARG A 33 19.72 21.42 -0.40
N GLN A 34 19.45 22.37 0.49
CA GLN A 34 18.65 22.14 1.70
C GLN A 34 17.17 21.85 1.39
N ARG A 35 16.58 22.45 0.34
CA ARG A 35 15.22 22.11 -0.13
C ARG A 35 15.12 20.73 -0.78
N VAL A 36 16.20 20.24 -1.39
CA VAL A 36 16.28 18.89 -1.99
C VAL A 36 16.41 17.79 -0.90
N ASN A 37 16.67 18.16 0.35
CA ASN A 37 17.00 17.23 1.44
C ASN A 37 15.92 17.11 2.53
N GLN A 38 14.71 17.66 2.33
CA GLN A 38 13.60 17.41 3.27
C GLN A 38 12.96 16.07 2.96
N GLN A 39 13.23 15.09 3.80
CA GLN A 39 12.58 13.78 3.76
C GLN A 39 11.06 13.98 3.87
N ARG A 40 10.32 13.61 2.82
CA ARG A 40 8.86 13.68 2.80
C ARG A 40 8.29 12.42 3.42
N HIS A 41 7.10 12.52 3.99
CA HIS A 41 6.44 11.40 4.63
C HIS A 41 5.09 11.14 3.99
N LEU A 42 4.84 9.87 3.67
CA LEU A 42 3.49 9.37 3.40
C LEU A 42 2.90 8.93 4.74
N LYS A 43 1.82 9.57 5.19
CA LYS A 43 1.15 9.28 6.45
C LYS A 43 0.19 8.12 6.26
N VAL A 44 0.48 6.99 6.90
CA VAL A 44 -0.31 5.76 6.74
C VAL A 44 -0.85 5.30 8.08
N VAL A 45 -2.17 5.26 8.22
CA VAL A 45 -2.84 4.68 9.39
C VAL A 45 -3.33 3.28 9.09
N PHE A 46 -3.41 2.40 10.07
CA PHE A 46 -3.82 1.01 9.84
C PHE A 46 -4.64 0.42 10.99
N SER A 47 -5.61 -0.43 10.64
CA SER A 47 -6.47 -1.12 11.61
C SER A 47 -5.67 -2.01 12.54
N THR A 48 -6.11 -2.12 13.80
CA THR A 48 -5.59 -3.09 14.76
C THR A 48 -5.56 -4.52 14.18
N GLY A 49 -4.44 -5.22 14.40
CA GLY A 49 -4.16 -6.55 13.85
C GLY A 49 -3.58 -6.58 12.43
N VAL A 50 -3.61 -5.48 11.68
CA VAL A 50 -2.92 -5.39 10.38
C VAL A 50 -1.41 -5.24 10.62
N GLN A 51 -0.60 -5.95 9.83
CA GLN A 51 0.86 -5.99 9.96
C GLN A 51 1.55 -5.50 8.66
N PRO A 52 1.59 -4.18 8.41
CA PRO A 52 2.00 -3.60 7.12
C PRO A 52 3.52 -3.35 6.95
N ASP A 53 4.35 -3.66 7.95
CA ASP A 53 5.78 -3.27 7.98
C ASP A 53 6.58 -3.67 6.74
N LYS A 54 6.28 -4.82 6.15
CA LYS A 54 6.92 -5.27 4.91
C LYS A 54 6.63 -4.32 3.73
N TRP A 55 5.44 -3.73 3.67
CA TRP A 55 5.10 -2.73 2.65
C TRP A 55 5.78 -1.40 2.93
N PHE A 56 5.82 -0.96 4.19
CA PHE A 56 6.49 0.27 4.58
C PHE A 56 7.98 0.22 4.25
N ARG A 57 8.67 -0.86 4.66
CA ARG A 57 10.08 -1.07 4.33
C ARG A 57 10.33 -1.05 2.82
N ARG A 58 9.50 -1.74 2.03
CA ARG A 58 9.63 -1.75 0.56
C ARG A 58 9.39 -0.38 -0.05
N PHE A 59 8.48 0.42 0.50
CA PHE A 59 8.24 1.78 0.04
C PHE A 59 9.43 2.68 0.35
N ASP A 60 9.92 2.63 1.58
CA ASP A 60 11.08 3.39 2.05
C ASP A 60 12.37 3.11 1.27
N GLU A 61 12.51 1.89 0.74
CA GLU A 61 13.61 1.44 -0.11
C GLU A 61 13.44 1.85 -1.58
N ARG A 62 12.19 1.93 -2.08
CA ARG A 62 11.90 2.05 -3.52
C ARG A 62 11.42 3.43 -3.95
N THR A 63 11.15 4.33 -3.00
CA THR A 63 10.64 5.67 -3.27
C THR A 63 11.62 6.73 -2.74
N PRO A 64 12.65 7.10 -3.53
CA PRO A 64 13.65 8.08 -3.09
C PRO A 64 13.04 9.40 -2.64
N GLY A 65 13.51 9.92 -1.50
CA GLY A 65 13.02 11.17 -0.90
C GLY A 65 11.73 11.03 -0.09
N TRP A 66 11.15 9.82 0.02
CA TRP A 66 9.97 9.54 0.83
C TRP A 66 10.22 8.45 1.87
N LYS A 67 9.58 8.58 3.05
CA LYS A 67 9.40 7.51 4.03
C LYS A 67 7.91 7.35 4.38
N VAL A 68 7.53 6.22 4.93
CA VAL A 68 6.25 6.08 5.64
C VAL A 68 6.37 6.65 7.05
N ALA A 69 5.40 7.47 7.44
CA ALA A 69 5.11 7.75 8.85
C ALA A 69 3.80 7.05 9.20
N SER A 70 3.80 6.13 10.17
CA SER A 70 2.65 5.26 10.41
C SER A 70 2.18 5.22 11.86
N ALA A 71 0.90 4.90 12.03
CA ALA A 71 0.27 4.67 13.32
C ALA A 71 -0.85 3.63 13.21
N GLY A 72 -0.93 2.73 14.19
CA GLY A 72 -2.08 1.83 14.36
C GLY A 72 -3.23 2.54 15.07
N THR A 73 -4.47 2.24 14.69
CA THR A 73 -5.69 2.79 15.31
C THR A 73 -6.87 1.85 15.07
N ASP A 74 -7.87 1.91 15.95
CA ASP A 74 -9.09 1.13 15.82
C ASP A 74 -10.04 1.69 14.73
N ASP A 75 -9.97 3.01 14.46
CA ASP A 75 -10.68 3.67 13.34
C ASP A 75 -9.71 4.46 12.44
N PRO A 76 -9.09 3.82 11.43
CA PRO A 76 -8.17 4.49 10.53
C PRO A 76 -8.87 5.46 9.57
N LEU A 77 -10.12 5.18 9.18
CA LEU A 77 -10.78 5.94 8.12
C LEU A 77 -11.17 7.36 8.60
N ALA A 78 -11.44 7.53 9.89
CA ALA A 78 -11.63 8.85 10.49
C ALA A 78 -10.44 9.80 10.24
N TYR A 79 -9.20 9.33 10.39
CA TYR A 79 -8.00 10.15 10.18
C TYR A 79 -7.79 10.52 8.72
N VAL A 80 -8.10 9.62 7.79
CA VAL A 80 -8.05 9.91 6.35
C VAL A 80 -9.12 10.95 6.00
N ARG A 81 -10.35 10.78 6.49
CA ARG A 81 -11.45 11.75 6.27
C ARG A 81 -11.13 13.14 6.82
N ALA A 82 -10.46 13.20 7.97
CA ALA A 82 -10.02 14.45 8.59
C ALA A 82 -8.78 15.08 7.92
N GLY A 83 -8.19 14.46 6.89
CA GLY A 83 -6.96 14.93 6.25
C GLY A 83 -5.71 14.81 7.12
N GLN A 84 -5.78 14.01 8.19
CA GLN A 84 -4.68 13.78 9.12
C GLN A 84 -3.75 12.65 8.67
N ALA A 85 -4.25 11.74 7.82
CA ALA A 85 -3.49 10.69 7.16
C ALA A 85 -3.77 10.68 5.65
N ASP A 86 -2.81 10.21 4.87
CA ASP A 86 -2.90 10.17 3.41
C ASP A 86 -3.59 8.89 2.92
N VAL A 87 -3.29 7.76 3.57
CA VAL A 87 -3.81 6.43 3.20
C VAL A 87 -4.12 5.64 4.47
N ALA A 88 -5.19 4.85 4.43
CA ALA A 88 -5.53 3.90 5.49
C ALA A 88 -5.43 2.45 4.98
N LEU A 89 -4.93 1.55 5.81
CA LEU A 89 -5.18 0.12 5.69
C LEU A 89 -6.32 -0.26 6.63
N VAL A 90 -7.48 -0.54 6.07
CA VAL A 90 -8.72 -0.75 6.82
C VAL A 90 -9.18 -2.20 6.71
N ARG A 91 -9.71 -2.72 7.82
CA ARG A 91 -10.56 -3.90 7.82
C ARG A 91 -11.98 -3.49 7.40
N LEU A 92 -12.52 -4.19 6.40
CA LEU A 92 -13.86 -3.99 5.87
C LEU A 92 -14.61 -5.33 5.88
N PRO A 93 -15.95 -5.31 5.90
CA PRO A 93 -16.73 -6.48 5.51
C PRO A 93 -16.25 -7.01 4.15
N ALA A 94 -16.09 -8.33 4.03
CA ALA A 94 -15.67 -8.95 2.78
C ALA A 94 -16.76 -8.85 1.70
N GLU A 95 -18.02 -8.85 2.12
CA GLU A 95 -19.21 -8.78 1.29
C GLU A 95 -20.13 -7.66 1.78
N GLY A 96 -20.97 -7.11 0.90
CA GLY A 96 -21.94 -6.07 1.26
C GLY A 96 -21.37 -4.69 1.59
N TYR A 97 -20.04 -4.51 1.57
CA TYR A 97 -19.43 -3.19 1.76
C TYR A 97 -19.67 -2.29 0.54
N GLU A 98 -20.36 -1.16 0.75
CA GLU A 98 -20.51 -0.12 -0.25
C GLU A 98 -19.45 0.97 -0.07
N ARG A 99 -18.55 1.06 -1.06
CA ARG A 99 -17.48 2.06 -1.08
C ARG A 99 -18.07 3.48 -1.22
N PRO A 100 -17.73 4.42 -0.32
CA PRO A 100 -18.09 5.83 -0.46
C PRO A 100 -17.50 6.46 -1.74
N ALA A 101 -18.30 7.31 -2.42
CA ALA A 101 -17.90 7.92 -3.69
C ALA A 101 -16.68 8.86 -3.60
N ASP A 102 -16.45 9.44 -2.42
CA ASP A 102 -15.32 10.32 -2.11
C ASP A 102 -14.02 9.57 -1.79
N MET A 103 -14.05 8.22 -1.82
CA MET A 103 -12.93 7.37 -1.45
C MET A 103 -12.52 6.42 -2.58
N HIS A 104 -11.22 6.30 -2.80
CA HIS A 104 -10.63 5.15 -3.48
C HIS A 104 -10.55 3.95 -2.54
N GLU A 105 -10.66 2.76 -3.11
CA GLU A 105 -10.50 1.49 -2.41
C GLU A 105 -9.68 0.53 -3.27
N VAL A 106 -8.74 -0.17 -2.64
CA VAL A 106 -8.04 -1.31 -3.24
C VAL A 106 -7.99 -2.44 -2.23
N ALA A 107 -8.81 -3.48 -2.45
CA ALA A 107 -8.75 -4.71 -1.67
C ALA A 107 -7.38 -5.41 -1.83
N LEU A 108 -6.84 -5.92 -0.72
CA LEU A 108 -5.53 -6.58 -0.67
C LEU A 108 -5.66 -8.08 -0.41
N TYR A 109 -6.34 -8.47 0.66
CA TYR A 109 -6.55 -9.87 1.04
C TYR A 109 -7.77 -10.01 1.96
N GLU A 110 -8.40 -11.18 1.92
CA GLU A 110 -9.37 -11.61 2.93
C GLU A 110 -8.65 -12.11 4.18
N GLU A 111 -9.19 -11.81 5.36
CA GLU A 111 -8.63 -12.26 6.62
C GLU A 111 -9.16 -13.66 6.97
N GLN A 112 -8.26 -14.51 7.48
CA GLN A 112 -8.63 -15.80 8.02
C GLN A 112 -9.45 -15.62 9.30
N THR A 113 -10.65 -16.19 9.34
CA THR A 113 -11.45 -16.29 10.58
C THR A 113 -10.70 -17.14 11.60
N GLY A 114 -10.72 -16.71 12.85
CA GLY A 114 -10.13 -17.44 13.96
C GLY A 114 -11.00 -17.45 15.19
N VAL A 115 -10.62 -18.33 16.11
CA VAL A 115 -11.20 -18.42 17.45
C VAL A 115 -10.12 -18.11 18.48
N ALA A 116 -10.48 -17.31 19.48
CA ALA A 116 -9.76 -17.18 20.73
C ALA A 116 -10.45 -18.02 21.80
N ALA A 117 -9.69 -18.92 22.42
CA ALA A 117 -10.16 -19.79 23.49
C ALA A 117 -9.24 -19.64 24.71
N PRO A 118 -9.69 -20.03 25.92
CA PRO A 118 -8.85 -20.01 27.12
C PRO A 118 -7.55 -20.80 26.90
N LYS A 119 -6.45 -20.38 27.54
CA LYS A 119 -5.13 -21.02 27.34
C LYS A 119 -5.10 -22.52 27.61
N ASP A 120 -5.99 -23.00 28.49
CA ASP A 120 -6.08 -24.40 28.90
C ASP A 120 -7.13 -25.20 28.14
N HIS A 121 -7.85 -24.55 27.21
CA HIS A 121 -8.84 -25.17 26.34
C HIS A 121 -8.20 -26.25 25.43
N PRO A 122 -8.89 -27.36 25.13
CA PRO A 122 -8.39 -28.43 24.23
C PRO A 122 -7.86 -27.92 22.89
N ALA A 123 -8.43 -26.83 22.37
CA ALA A 123 -7.96 -26.07 21.20
C ALA A 123 -6.44 -25.78 21.18
N LYS A 124 -5.78 -25.70 22.34
CA LYS A 124 -4.37 -25.32 22.45
C LYS A 124 -3.40 -26.27 21.73
N VAL A 125 -3.77 -27.53 21.50
CA VAL A 125 -2.91 -28.50 20.79
C VAL A 125 -3.22 -28.62 19.30
N MET A 126 -4.27 -27.95 18.82
CA MET A 126 -4.69 -27.96 17.42
C MET A 126 -4.03 -26.79 16.67
N GLU A 127 -3.97 -26.82 15.34
CA GLU A 127 -3.59 -25.65 14.53
C GLU A 127 -4.83 -24.89 14.01
N ALA A 128 -5.87 -25.66 13.74
CA ALA A 128 -7.15 -25.25 13.19
C ALA A 128 -8.29 -26.03 13.85
N ILE A 129 -9.49 -25.46 13.86
CA ILE A 129 -10.69 -26.02 14.48
C ILE A 129 -11.86 -25.89 13.51
N ASP A 130 -12.69 -26.92 13.42
CA ASP A 130 -13.99 -26.83 12.74
C ASP A 130 -15.05 -26.30 13.71
N TYR A 131 -15.91 -25.40 13.25
CA TYR A 131 -16.94 -24.78 14.09
C TYR A 131 -17.90 -25.80 14.71
N SER A 132 -18.12 -26.97 14.09
CA SER A 132 -18.92 -28.04 14.67
C SER A 132 -18.40 -28.55 16.02
N GLU A 133 -17.10 -28.40 16.29
CA GLU A 133 -16.49 -28.77 17.58
C GLU A 133 -16.73 -27.71 18.67
N LEU A 134 -17.27 -26.54 18.33
CA LEU A 134 -17.44 -25.39 19.22
C LEU A 134 -18.90 -24.99 19.45
N VAL A 135 -19.86 -25.76 18.93
CA VAL A 135 -21.29 -25.40 18.99
C VAL A 135 -21.83 -25.33 20.42
N ASP A 136 -21.22 -26.06 21.36
CA ASP A 136 -21.59 -26.08 22.77
C ASP A 136 -20.83 -25.03 23.60
N GLU A 137 -19.85 -24.33 23.00
CA GLU A 137 -19.07 -23.30 23.69
C GLU A 137 -19.85 -21.99 23.80
N LYS A 138 -19.70 -21.32 24.94
CA LYS A 138 -20.31 -19.99 25.12
C LYS A 138 -19.59 -18.95 24.27
N LEU A 139 -20.31 -18.32 23.35
CA LEU A 139 -19.78 -17.20 22.55
C LEU A 139 -19.80 -15.91 23.39
N MET A 140 -18.61 -15.40 23.70
CA MET A 140 -18.43 -14.10 24.36
C MET A 140 -18.37 -12.95 23.36
N TYR A 141 -17.93 -13.23 22.14
CA TYR A 141 -17.91 -12.29 21.02
C TYR A 141 -17.92 -13.07 19.71
N VAL A 142 -18.63 -12.55 18.72
CA VAL A 142 -18.55 -12.97 17.32
C VAL A 142 -18.53 -11.71 16.46
N THR A 143 -17.75 -11.70 15.37
CA THR A 143 -17.80 -10.60 14.40
C THR A 143 -19.26 -10.33 14.02
N PRO A 144 -19.77 -9.10 14.23
CA PRO A 144 -21.18 -8.81 14.06
C PRO A 144 -21.67 -9.04 12.63
N ALA A 145 -22.98 -9.26 12.46
CA ALA A 145 -23.61 -9.53 11.16
C ALA A 145 -23.37 -8.44 10.09
N ASN A 146 -23.05 -7.21 10.51
CA ASN A 146 -22.70 -6.10 9.61
C ASN A 146 -21.23 -6.15 9.12
N GLY A 147 -20.42 -7.10 9.62
CA GLY A 147 -19.01 -7.29 9.28
C GLY A 147 -18.04 -6.27 9.89
N TRP A 148 -18.51 -5.42 10.81
CA TRP A 148 -17.69 -4.41 11.49
C TRP A 148 -17.43 -4.81 12.94
N ASP A 149 -16.19 -5.17 13.23
CA ASP A 149 -15.79 -5.50 14.59
C ASP A 149 -15.74 -4.26 15.49
N ASP A 150 -16.35 -4.36 16.68
CA ASP A 150 -16.14 -3.41 17.77
C ASP A 150 -14.90 -3.85 18.55
N ILE A 151 -13.80 -3.13 18.35
CA ILE A 151 -12.50 -3.48 18.94
C ILE A 151 -12.51 -3.34 20.46
N ALA A 152 -13.26 -2.39 21.02
CA ALA A 152 -13.36 -2.21 22.46
C ALA A 152 -14.11 -3.38 23.09
N ALA A 153 -15.29 -3.72 22.54
CA ALA A 153 -16.07 -4.86 23.00
C ALA A 153 -15.31 -6.19 22.85
N LEU A 154 -14.55 -6.37 21.76
CA LEU A 154 -13.71 -7.55 21.57
C LEU A 154 -12.60 -7.64 22.63
N ARG A 155 -11.94 -6.52 22.99
CA ARG A 155 -10.94 -6.51 24.07
C ARG A 155 -11.54 -6.93 25.41
N GLU A 156 -12.72 -6.42 25.74
CA GLU A 156 -13.44 -6.80 26.96
C GLU A 156 -13.83 -8.29 26.95
N ALA A 157 -14.39 -8.77 25.84
CA ALA A 157 -14.75 -10.18 25.68
C ALA A 157 -13.53 -11.09 25.83
N LEU A 158 -12.37 -10.72 25.28
CA LEU A 158 -11.14 -11.51 25.40
C LEU A 158 -10.63 -11.61 26.84
N GLN A 159 -10.88 -10.61 27.70
CA GLN A 159 -10.59 -10.73 29.13
C GLN A 159 -11.48 -11.79 29.79
N VAL A 160 -12.75 -11.86 29.39
CA VAL A 160 -13.70 -12.87 29.88
C VAL A 160 -13.36 -14.27 29.35
N VAL A 161 -12.90 -14.38 28.10
CA VAL A 161 -12.33 -15.62 27.54
C VAL A 161 -11.10 -16.06 28.34
N ALA A 162 -10.19 -15.14 28.68
CA ALA A 162 -9.02 -15.46 29.51
C ALA A 162 -9.40 -15.97 30.91
N ALA A 163 -10.58 -15.60 31.42
CA ALA A 163 -11.16 -16.10 32.67
C ALA A 163 -11.90 -17.44 32.52
N ASN A 164 -11.76 -18.14 31.39
CA ASN A 164 -12.32 -19.48 31.13
C ASN A 164 -13.86 -19.53 31.12
N VAL A 165 -14.51 -18.47 30.65
CA VAL A 165 -15.99 -18.37 30.59
C VAL A 165 -16.57 -18.81 29.25
N GLY A 166 -15.78 -18.76 28.17
CA GLY A 166 -16.22 -19.08 26.81
C GLY A 166 -15.15 -18.76 25.78
N ILE A 167 -15.57 -18.55 24.53
CA ILE A 167 -14.69 -18.29 23.37
C ILE A 167 -15.07 -16.97 22.66
N ALA A 168 -14.19 -16.47 21.80
CA ALA A 168 -14.47 -15.34 20.91
C ALA A 168 -14.08 -15.67 19.47
N ILE A 169 -14.92 -15.31 18.50
CA ILE A 169 -14.70 -15.55 17.08
C ILE A 169 -14.56 -14.21 16.36
N ALA A 170 -13.43 -13.99 15.70
CA ALA A 170 -13.13 -12.77 14.95
C ALA A 170 -11.99 -13.04 13.95
N PRO A 171 -11.57 -12.07 13.12
CA PRO A 171 -10.39 -12.25 12.26
C PRO A 171 -9.16 -12.63 13.08
N ARG A 172 -8.50 -13.74 12.74
CA ARG A 172 -7.35 -14.24 13.49
C ARG A 172 -6.20 -13.21 13.60
N PRO A 173 -5.89 -12.41 12.57
CA PRO A 173 -4.92 -11.32 12.71
C PRO A 173 -5.33 -10.28 13.76
N LEU A 174 -6.62 -9.95 13.86
CA LEU A 174 -7.15 -9.05 14.89
C LEU A 174 -6.99 -9.63 16.29
N LEU A 175 -7.43 -10.88 16.49
CA LEU A 175 -7.30 -11.59 17.77
C LEU A 175 -5.84 -11.61 18.27
N ARG A 176 -4.91 -11.96 17.37
CA ARG A 176 -3.47 -11.93 17.68
C ARG A 176 -2.93 -10.53 17.92
N GLY A 177 -3.42 -9.53 17.18
CA GLY A 177 -3.00 -8.13 17.29
C GLY A 177 -3.42 -7.47 18.61
N ILE A 178 -4.56 -7.88 19.17
CA ILE A 178 -4.97 -7.46 20.52
C ILE A 178 -4.04 -8.04 21.59
N ASN A 179 -3.50 -9.25 21.36
CA ASN A 179 -2.49 -9.90 22.19
C ASN A 179 -2.93 -10.04 23.66
N GLN A 180 -4.18 -10.48 23.89
CA GLN A 180 -4.70 -10.72 25.24
C GLN A 180 -3.94 -11.90 25.88
N GLY A 181 -3.41 -11.70 27.08
CA GLY A 181 -2.82 -12.78 27.86
C GLY A 181 -3.88 -13.77 28.35
N GLY A 182 -3.53 -15.06 28.40
CA GLY A 182 -4.42 -16.11 28.91
C GLY A 182 -5.35 -16.75 27.86
N VAL A 183 -5.20 -16.38 26.58
CA VAL A 183 -5.94 -17.01 25.48
C VAL A 183 -4.99 -17.62 24.45
N VAL A 184 -5.51 -18.57 23.67
CA VAL A 184 -4.87 -19.14 22.47
C VAL A 184 -5.71 -18.85 21.24
N HIS A 185 -5.06 -18.70 20.08
CA HIS A 185 -5.75 -18.38 18.82
C HIS A 185 -5.55 -19.47 17.77
N ARG A 186 -6.63 -19.95 17.16
CA ARG A 186 -6.60 -20.98 16.10
C ARG A 186 -7.35 -20.50 14.86
N ASP A 187 -6.99 -21.07 13.71
CA ASP A 187 -7.80 -20.90 12.51
C ASP A 187 -9.15 -21.58 12.75
N LEU A 188 -10.23 -20.93 12.34
CA LEU A 188 -11.57 -21.47 12.44
C LEU A 188 -12.14 -21.69 11.03
N PHE A 189 -12.68 -22.88 10.80
CA PHE A 189 -13.33 -23.29 9.56
C PHE A 189 -14.77 -23.75 9.84
N GLY A 190 -15.56 -23.98 8.78
CA GLY A 190 -16.91 -24.54 8.91
C GLY A 190 -17.99 -23.59 9.44
N ILE A 191 -17.64 -22.40 9.92
CA ILE A 191 -18.61 -21.37 10.30
C ILE A 191 -19.18 -20.67 9.07
N ASP A 192 -20.50 -20.49 9.04
CA ASP A 192 -21.18 -19.82 7.94
C ASP A 192 -21.07 -18.29 8.04
N ALA A 193 -21.16 -17.61 6.89
CA ALA A 193 -21.01 -16.15 6.80
C ALA A 193 -22.19 -15.36 7.42
N THR A 194 -23.32 -16.02 7.71
CA THR A 194 -24.46 -15.41 8.41
C THR A 194 -24.19 -15.37 9.92
N THR A 195 -23.54 -16.40 10.46
CA THR A 195 -23.13 -16.48 11.86
C THR A 195 -21.90 -15.61 12.13
N CYS A 196 -20.90 -15.65 11.26
CA CYS A 196 -19.70 -14.83 11.37
C CYS A 196 -19.28 -14.34 9.97
N PRO A 197 -19.64 -13.12 9.58
CA PRO A 197 -19.23 -12.56 8.30
C PRO A 197 -17.70 -12.51 8.17
N ARG A 198 -17.21 -12.72 6.95
CA ARG A 198 -15.78 -12.60 6.63
C ARG A 198 -15.39 -11.12 6.50
N THR A 199 -14.11 -10.85 6.72
CA THR A 199 -13.53 -9.51 6.58
C THR A 199 -12.36 -9.52 5.61
N ARG A 200 -12.02 -8.33 5.10
CA ARG A 200 -10.88 -8.12 4.20
C ARG A 200 -10.13 -6.85 4.55
N VAL A 201 -8.83 -6.86 4.28
CA VAL A 201 -8.00 -5.66 4.39
C VAL A 201 -7.94 -4.95 3.04
N ALA A 202 -8.19 -3.64 3.03
CA ALA A 202 -8.12 -2.79 1.86
C ALA A 202 -7.32 -1.51 2.13
N LEU A 203 -6.74 -0.93 1.08
CA LEU A 203 -6.27 0.45 1.08
C LEU A 203 -7.44 1.38 0.82
N MET A 204 -7.54 2.47 1.57
CA MET A 204 -8.50 3.55 1.32
C MET A 204 -7.84 4.93 1.43
N TRP A 205 -8.20 5.82 0.52
CA TRP A 205 -7.74 7.22 0.51
C TRP A 205 -8.74 8.12 -0.22
N ARG A 206 -8.69 9.43 0.05
CA ARG A 206 -9.61 10.41 -0.55
C ARG A 206 -9.33 10.57 -2.04
N VAL A 207 -10.38 10.63 -2.86
CA VAL A 207 -10.29 10.83 -4.32
C VAL A 207 -9.54 12.11 -4.66
N GLU A 208 -9.82 13.20 -3.95
CA GLU A 208 -9.17 14.51 -4.19
C GLU A 208 -7.69 14.54 -3.81
N SER A 209 -7.22 13.60 -2.99
CA SER A 209 -5.84 13.56 -2.49
C SER A 209 -4.96 12.63 -3.32
N ASP A 210 -5.52 11.97 -4.35
CA ASP A 210 -4.80 11.01 -5.18
C ASP A 210 -3.60 11.65 -5.89
N ASN A 211 -2.47 10.95 -5.87
CA ASN A 211 -1.21 11.44 -6.43
C ASN A 211 -0.23 10.28 -6.68
N ASP A 212 0.88 10.58 -7.36
CA ASP A 212 1.88 9.58 -7.76
C ASP A 212 2.46 8.79 -6.57
N VAL A 213 2.71 9.43 -5.42
CA VAL A 213 3.32 8.74 -4.27
C VAL A 213 2.35 7.74 -3.62
N ILE A 214 1.06 8.07 -3.57
CA ILE A 214 0.02 7.13 -3.14
C ILE A 214 -0.07 5.96 -4.13
N GLN A 215 -0.03 6.23 -5.43
CA GLN A 215 -0.09 5.20 -6.49
C GLN A 215 1.12 4.25 -6.50
N ASP A 216 2.28 4.75 -6.09
CA ASP A 216 3.48 3.95 -5.86
C ASP A 216 3.31 3.03 -4.65
N PHE A 217 2.80 3.57 -3.52
CA PHE A 217 2.51 2.79 -2.32
C PHE A 217 1.47 1.69 -2.57
N VAL A 218 0.37 2.02 -3.26
CA VAL A 218 -0.64 1.06 -3.73
C VAL A 218 0.02 -0.03 -4.59
N GLY A 219 0.95 0.36 -5.46
CA GLY A 219 1.71 -0.58 -6.29
C GLY A 219 2.53 -1.57 -5.50
N ILE A 220 3.22 -1.10 -4.47
CA ILE A 220 4.00 -1.95 -3.56
C ILE A 220 3.11 -2.91 -2.80
N CYS A 221 1.96 -2.43 -2.29
CA CYS A 221 1.00 -3.27 -1.57
C CYS A 221 0.43 -4.39 -2.45
N LYS A 222 0.14 -4.09 -3.73
CA LYS A 222 -0.29 -5.07 -4.74
C LYS A 222 0.84 -5.96 -5.28
N GLY A 223 2.05 -5.87 -4.73
CA GLY A 223 3.17 -6.72 -5.12
C GLY A 223 3.85 -6.36 -6.45
N ARG A 224 3.67 -5.15 -6.98
CA ARG A 224 4.44 -4.71 -8.17
C ARG A 224 5.93 -4.78 -7.83
N THR A 225 6.68 -5.60 -8.57
CA THR A 225 8.14 -5.71 -8.45
C THR A 225 8.81 -4.46 -9.00
N ALA A 226 10.06 -4.19 -8.58
CA ALA A 226 10.82 -2.98 -8.92
C ALA A 226 11.08 -2.76 -10.44
N GLY A 227 10.68 -3.70 -11.30
CA GLY A 227 10.78 -3.61 -12.76
C GLY A 227 9.45 -3.37 -13.49
N SER A 228 8.34 -3.14 -12.80
CA SER A 228 7.06 -2.84 -13.45
C SER A 228 7.06 -1.39 -13.96
N SER A 229 7.50 -1.23 -15.21
CA SER A 229 7.65 0.04 -15.91
C SER A 229 6.31 0.79 -16.05
N ARG A 230 6.06 1.75 -15.14
CA ARG A 230 5.32 2.99 -15.45
C ARG A 230 6.08 4.26 -15.09
N GLN A 231 7.21 4.18 -14.38
CA GLN A 231 8.08 5.32 -14.12
C GLN A 231 9.20 5.52 -15.16
N ALA A 232 9.40 4.57 -16.08
CA ALA A 232 10.35 4.73 -17.19
C ALA A 232 9.75 5.41 -18.43
N ALA A 233 8.42 5.56 -18.51
CA ALA A 233 7.75 6.08 -19.71
C ALA A 233 7.43 7.58 -19.67
N SER A 234 7.56 8.26 -18.51
CA SER A 234 7.40 9.72 -18.39
C SER A 234 8.72 10.49 -18.30
N ARG A 235 9.87 9.81 -18.39
CA ARG A 235 11.21 10.44 -18.49
C ARG A 235 12.02 9.80 -19.63
N GLY A 236 11.70 10.19 -20.86
CA GLY A 236 12.46 9.76 -22.03
C GLY A 236 11.67 9.80 -23.33
N ARG A 237 11.26 10.99 -23.78
CA ARG A 237 10.82 11.20 -25.16
C ARG A 237 12.09 11.20 -26.03
N GLY A 238 12.34 10.11 -26.75
CA GLY A 238 13.41 10.03 -27.75
C GLY A 238 13.94 8.61 -27.93
N GLY A 239 13.42 7.87 -28.91
CA GLY A 239 13.91 6.52 -29.19
C GLY A 239 13.10 5.78 -30.24
N VAL A 240 13.45 6.02 -31.50
CA VAL A 240 12.93 5.49 -32.75
C VAL A 240 12.61 3.97 -32.73
N ASN A 241 11.47 3.69 -33.35
CA ASN A 241 10.89 2.41 -33.75
C ASN A 241 11.89 1.40 -34.36
N LYS A 242 12.06 0.22 -33.75
CA LYS A 242 12.62 -1.00 -34.39
C LYS A 242 12.01 -2.27 -33.79
N LYS A 243 10.86 -2.70 -34.30
CA LYS A 243 10.40 -4.10 -34.22
C LYS A 243 9.70 -4.52 -35.51
N ALA A 244 10.50 -4.79 -36.55
CA ALA A 244 10.15 -5.72 -37.62
C ALA A 244 11.37 -6.63 -37.79
N GLY A 245 11.19 -7.95 -37.60
CA GLY A 245 12.27 -8.93 -37.77
C GLY A 245 12.47 -9.88 -36.59
N ARG A 246 11.41 -10.56 -36.13
CA ARG A 246 11.58 -11.78 -35.31
C ARG A 246 10.44 -12.78 -35.50
N VAL A 247 10.12 -13.08 -36.76
CA VAL A 247 9.34 -14.27 -37.13
C VAL A 247 9.98 -14.90 -38.36
N GLN A 248 11.19 -15.45 -38.19
CA GLN A 248 11.85 -16.35 -39.15
C GLN A 248 13.15 -16.87 -38.50
N LYS A 249 13.05 -17.69 -37.45
CA LYS A 249 14.19 -18.48 -36.94
C LYS A 249 13.81 -19.71 -36.12
N THR A 250 12.62 -20.28 -36.35
CA THR A 250 12.13 -21.48 -35.65
C THR A 250 11.86 -22.69 -36.56
N ALA A 251 12.22 -22.62 -37.85
CA ALA A 251 11.98 -23.71 -38.81
C ALA A 251 13.23 -24.49 -39.27
N LYS A 252 14.41 -24.31 -38.65
CA LYS A 252 15.65 -25.01 -39.05
C LYS A 252 16.38 -25.77 -37.93
N LYS A 253 15.64 -26.35 -36.96
CA LYS A 253 16.21 -27.24 -35.93
C LYS A 253 15.48 -28.59 -35.73
N LYS A 254 14.68 -29.03 -36.70
CA LYS A 254 13.99 -30.34 -36.65
C LYS A 254 14.35 -31.33 -37.78
N ALA A 255 15.44 -31.10 -38.51
CA ALA A 255 15.87 -31.98 -39.62
C ALA A 255 17.26 -32.61 -39.45
N VAL A 256 17.83 -32.66 -38.23
CA VAL A 256 19.14 -33.32 -37.97
C VAL A 256 19.08 -34.21 -36.71
N ARG A 257 17.99 -34.95 -36.53
CA ARG A 257 17.93 -35.99 -35.47
C ARG A 257 17.13 -37.24 -35.86
N THR A 258 17.19 -37.61 -37.14
CA THR A 258 16.71 -38.91 -37.67
C THR A 258 17.77 -39.58 -38.55
N ALA A 259 19.04 -39.49 -38.13
CA ALA A 259 20.16 -40.19 -38.75
C ALA A 259 21.19 -40.58 -37.68
N LYS A 260 20.72 -41.21 -36.59
CA LYS A 260 21.57 -42.02 -35.68
C LYS A 260 20.67 -42.83 -34.73
N ARG A 261 20.06 -43.87 -35.29
CA ARG A 261 19.50 -45.03 -34.58
C ARG A 261 19.31 -46.15 -35.62
N ARG A 262 20.43 -46.75 -35.99
CA ARG A 262 20.51 -48.21 -36.05
C ARG A 262 20.80 -48.67 -34.63
#